data_AF-A0A1Y0XZ86-F1
#
_entry.id   AF-A0A1Y0XZ86-F1
#
_cell.length_a   1.000
_cell.length_b   1.000
_cell.length_c   1.000
_cell.angle_alpha   90.00
_cell.angle_beta   90.00
_cell.angle_gamma   90.00
#
_symmetry.space_group_name_H-M   'P 1'
#
loop_
_entity.id
_entity.type
_entity.pdbx_description
1 polymer ?
#
loop_
_entity_poly.entity_id
_entity_poly.type
_entity_poly.pdbx_seq_one_letter_code
_entity_poly.pdbx_strand_id
1 'polypeptide(L)'
;MTFLSNLFKRRSSAPVARDRLQILLAHERISVGDGKDDLLAQLHREIMEVIKRHVAVDQDKVQIKLDRGAHCSMLEIDVEVPGLSDKADNKAKNAASGKPSAGGKTKPA
;
A
#
# COMPACT_ATOMS: atom_id res chain seq x y z
N MET A 1 25.13 13.70 -0.17
CA MET A 1 24.28 13.15 0.92
C MET A 1 22.86 13.72 0.74
N THR A 2 22.15 13.29 -0.31
CA THR A 2 20.87 13.91 -0.71
C THR A 2 19.89 12.88 -1.31
N PHE A 3 20.04 11.61 -0.95
CA PHE A 3 19.24 10.52 -1.51
C PHE A 3 17.92 10.31 -0.77
N LEU A 4 17.87 10.52 0.56
CA LEU A 4 16.66 10.28 1.35
C LEU A 4 15.64 11.43 1.28
N SER A 5 16.08 12.64 0.96
CA SER A 5 15.27 13.86 1.06
C SER A 5 14.18 13.96 -0.03
N ASN A 6 14.36 13.27 -1.16
CA ASN A 6 13.41 13.28 -2.27
C ASN A 6 12.26 12.28 -2.12
N LEU A 7 12.39 11.30 -1.21
CA LEU A 7 11.34 10.31 -0.93
C LEU A 7 10.22 10.90 -0.04
N PHE A 8 10.53 11.90 0.77
CA PHE A 8 9.61 12.48 1.76
C PHE A 8 8.94 13.79 1.33
N LYS A 9 9.09 14.22 0.07
CA LYS A 9 8.34 15.39 -0.45
C LYS A 9 6.88 15.01 -0.71
N ARG A 10 6.10 14.85 0.37
CA ARG A 10 4.64 14.70 0.28
C ARG A 10 3.99 16.04 -0.05
N ARG A 11 3.53 16.16 -1.30
CA ARG A 11 2.54 17.16 -1.70
C ARG A 11 1.21 16.77 -1.06
N SER A 12 0.68 17.63 -0.19
CA SER A 12 -0.59 17.44 0.48
C SER A 12 -1.74 17.48 -0.54
N SER A 13 -2.53 16.40 -0.63
CA SER A 13 -3.82 16.39 -1.33
C SER A 13 -4.81 15.48 -0.59
N ALA A 14 -6.08 15.89 -0.63
CA ALA A 14 -7.26 15.46 0.10
C ALA A 14 -7.46 13.94 0.35
N PRO A 15 -8.25 13.56 1.38
CA PRO A 15 -8.18 12.27 2.05
C PRO A 15 -8.99 11.22 1.32
N VAL A 16 -8.35 10.56 0.36
CA VAL A 16 -8.56 9.12 0.23
C VAL A 16 -7.20 8.55 0.60
N ALA A 17 -6.99 8.29 1.89
CA ALA A 17 -5.75 7.74 2.42
C ALA A 17 -5.58 6.32 1.89
N ARG A 18 -5.06 6.20 0.68
CA ARG A 18 -4.69 4.92 0.07
C ARG A 18 -3.36 4.53 0.68
N ASP A 19 -3.41 3.50 1.51
CA ASP A 19 -2.21 2.91 2.06
C ASP A 19 -1.41 2.24 0.93
N ARG A 20 -0.08 2.29 1.01
CA ARG A 20 0.82 1.73 0.00
C ARG A 20 1.91 0.93 0.68
N LEU A 21 2.19 -0.26 0.14
CA LEU A 21 3.24 -1.15 0.60
C LEU A 21 4.35 -1.20 -0.46
N GLN A 22 5.52 -0.69 -0.10
CA GLN A 22 6.72 -0.72 -0.95
C GLN A 22 7.76 -1.66 -0.36
N ILE A 23 8.29 -2.57 -1.16
CA ILE A 23 9.32 -3.56 -0.79
C ILE A 23 10.48 -3.45 -1.77
N LEU A 24 11.70 -3.36 -1.23
CA LEU A 24 12.94 -3.32 -1.99
C LEU A 24 13.84 -4.48 -1.54
N LEU A 25 14.17 -5.37 -2.47
CA LEU A 25 15.04 -6.52 -2.24
C LEU A 25 16.28 -6.36 -3.10
N ALA A 26 17.46 -6.48 -2.50
CA ALA A 26 18.73 -6.47 -3.22
C ALA A 26 19.49 -7.75 -2.87
N HIS A 27 19.93 -8.49 -3.89
CA HIS A 27 20.63 -9.75 -3.75
C HIS A 27 21.97 -9.70 -4.49
N GLU A 28 23.07 -9.78 -3.73
CA GLU A 28 24.44 -9.84 -4.24
C GLU A 28 24.80 -11.28 -4.65
N ARG A 29 25.24 -11.44 -5.90
CA ARG A 29 25.72 -12.71 -6.44
C ARG A 29 27.23 -12.81 -6.22
N ILE A 30 27.63 -13.48 -5.14
CA ILE A 30 29.02 -13.81 -4.84
C ILE A 30 29.45 -15.03 -5.70
N SER A 31 29.60 -14.81 -7.01
CA SER A 31 30.40 -15.63 -7.95
C SER A 31 30.07 -17.12 -8.19
N VAL A 32 29.85 -17.42 -9.48
CA VAL A 32 30.28 -18.61 -10.26
C VAL A 32 29.90 -20.00 -9.73
N GLY A 33 28.73 -20.49 -10.16
CA GLY A 33 28.37 -21.90 -10.08
C GLY A 33 26.90 -22.11 -10.41
N ASP A 34 26.64 -22.53 -11.64
CA ASP A 34 25.40 -23.18 -12.10
C ASP A 34 24.08 -22.43 -11.90
N GLY A 35 23.62 -21.70 -12.93
CA GLY A 35 22.27 -21.78 -13.52
C GLY A 35 20.99 -21.75 -12.65
N LYS A 36 21.12 -21.47 -11.36
CA LYS A 36 20.15 -21.54 -10.27
C LYS A 36 20.57 -20.37 -9.38
N ASP A 37 19.80 -19.32 -9.18
CA ASP A 37 18.39 -19.34 -8.85
C ASP A 37 17.79 -18.00 -9.28
N ASP A 38 16.59 -18.02 -9.84
CA ASP A 38 15.77 -16.81 -9.91
C ASP A 38 15.15 -16.57 -8.52
N LEU A 39 16.01 -16.50 -7.49
CA LEU A 39 15.64 -16.36 -6.07
C LEU A 39 14.68 -15.18 -5.89
N LEU A 40 14.97 -14.06 -6.56
CA LEU A 40 14.11 -12.88 -6.54
C LEU A 40 12.74 -13.18 -7.17
N ALA A 41 12.65 -13.98 -8.23
CA ALA A 41 11.35 -14.38 -8.79
C ALA A 41 10.60 -15.37 -7.90
N GLN A 42 11.30 -16.25 -7.18
CA GLN A 42 10.68 -17.12 -6.18
C GLN A 42 10.13 -16.30 -5.01
N LEU A 43 10.96 -15.43 -4.42
CA LEU A 43 10.56 -14.52 -3.33
C LEU A 43 9.41 -13.61 -3.76
N HIS A 44 9.44 -13.10 -5.00
CA HIS A 44 8.31 -12.35 -5.55
C HIS A 44 7.00 -13.15 -5.46
N ARG A 45 6.98 -14.40 -5.93
CA ARG A 45 5.78 -15.24 -5.90
C ARG A 45 5.29 -15.46 -4.46
N GLU A 46 6.19 -15.83 -3.57
CA GLU A 46 5.88 -16.10 -2.16
C GLU A 46 5.36 -14.86 -1.44
N ILE A 47 6.04 -13.72 -1.61
CA ILE A 47 5.63 -12.43 -1.03
C ILE A 47 4.24 -12.03 -1.54
N MET A 48 4.00 -12.12 -2.85
CA MET A 48 2.70 -11.80 -3.42
C MET A 48 1.59 -12.71 -2.88
N GLU A 49 1.88 -13.99 -2.66
CA GLU A 49 0.91 -14.92 -2.07
C GLU A 49 0.60 -14.56 -0.61
N VAL A 50 1.61 -14.20 0.18
CA VAL A 50 1.44 -13.77 1.57
C VAL A 50 0.67 -12.46 1.64
N ILE A 51 1.00 -11.46 0.82
CA ILE A 51 0.29 -10.17 0.82
C ILE A 51 -1.19 -10.40 0.48
N LYS A 52 -1.50 -11.22 -0.54
CA LYS A 52 -2.89 -11.57 -0.91
C LYS A 52 -3.68 -12.24 0.22
N ARG A 53 -3.01 -12.96 1.13
CA ARG A 53 -3.67 -13.59 2.30
C ARG A 53 -4.01 -12.58 3.40
N HIS A 54 -3.27 -11.48 3.49
CA HIS A 54 -3.44 -10.49 4.57
C HIS A 54 -4.14 -9.20 4.13
N VAL A 55 -4.12 -8.88 2.84
CA VAL A 55 -4.65 -7.64 2.31
C VAL A 55 -5.34 -7.88 0.98
N ALA A 56 -6.43 -7.16 0.73
CA ALA A 56 -7.08 -7.17 -0.57
C ALA A 56 -6.18 -6.47 -1.59
N VAL A 57 -5.47 -7.25 -2.42
CA VAL A 57 -4.59 -6.72 -3.46
C VAL A 57 -5.33 -6.67 -4.79
N ASP A 58 -5.37 -5.48 -5.38
CA ASP A 58 -5.79 -5.28 -6.76
C ASP A 58 -4.57 -5.48 -7.68
N GLN A 59 -4.62 -6.48 -8.57
CA GLN A 59 -3.49 -6.80 -9.46
C GLN A 59 -3.16 -5.65 -10.40
N ASP A 60 -4.13 -4.82 -10.75
CA ASP A 60 -3.95 -3.65 -11.62
C ASP A 60 -3.16 -2.52 -10.91
N LYS A 61 -3.01 -2.63 -9.58
CA LYS A 61 -2.30 -1.65 -8.74
C LYS A 61 -1.02 -2.21 -8.12
N VAL A 62 -0.46 -3.25 -8.73
CA VAL A 62 0.84 -3.81 -8.37
C VAL A 62 1.85 -3.38 -9.43
N GLN A 63 2.90 -2.70 -9.00
CA GLN A 63 4.06 -2.41 -9.85
C GLN A 63 5.26 -3.23 -9.39
N ILE A 64 5.88 -3.94 -10.32
CA ILE A 64 7.05 -4.76 -10.07
C ILE A 64 8.17 -4.31 -11.00
N LYS A 65 9.37 -4.10 -10.47
CA LYS A 65 10.56 -3.85 -11.27
C LYS A 65 11.67 -4.79 -10.82
N LEU A 66 12.22 -5.52 -11.78
CA LEU A 66 13.38 -6.38 -11.57
C LEU A 66 14.55 -5.78 -12.35
N ASP A 67 15.58 -5.36 -11.64
CA ASP A 67 16.84 -4.93 -12.23
C ASP A 67 17.91 -6.02 -12.01
N ARG A 68 18.52 -6.48 -13.09
CA ARG A 68 19.56 -7.50 -13.07
C ARG A 68 20.89 -6.86 -13.44
N GLY A 69 21.60 -6.38 -12.43
CA GLY A 69 22.97 -5.89 -12.58
C GLY A 69 24.01 -7.02 -12.63
N ALA A 70 25.26 -6.67 -12.94
CA ALA A 70 26.36 -7.65 -13.07
C ALA A 70 26.62 -8.45 -11.77
N HIS A 71 26.59 -7.77 -10.62
CA HIS A 71 26.92 -8.37 -9.31
C HIS A 71 25.76 -8.34 -8.32
N CYS A 72 24.74 -7.53 -8.57
CA CYS A 72 23.59 -7.38 -7.69
C CYS A 72 22.30 -7.40 -8.52
N SER A 73 21.27 -8.07 -8.04
CA SER A 73 19.92 -7.97 -8.60
C SER A 73 19.00 -7.34 -7.59
N MET A 74 18.11 -6.49 -8.09
CA MET A 74 17.19 -5.71 -7.29
C MET A 74 15.76 -5.98 -7.73
N LEU A 75 14.86 -6.16 -6.78
CA LEU A 75 13.43 -6.32 -6.98
C LEU A 75 12.68 -5.26 -6.17
N GLU A 76 11.95 -4.41 -6.88
CA GLU A 76 11.02 -3.44 -6.32
C GLU A 76 9.60 -3.96 -6.49
N ILE A 77 8.81 -3.94 -5.42
CA ILE A 77 7.38 -4.24 -5.44
C ILE A 77 6.66 -3.05 -4.79
N ASP A 78 5.71 -2.45 -5.49
CA ASP A 78 4.82 -1.40 -4.98
C ASP A 78 3.37 -1.88 -5.12
N VAL A 79 2.64 -1.92 -4.01
CA VAL A 79 1.26 -2.40 -3.93
C VAL A 79 0.38 -1.33 -3.29
N GLU A 80 -0.66 -0.89 -3.99
CA GLU A 80 -1.71 -0.08 -3.38
C GLU A 80 -2.65 -1.00 -2.59
N VAL A 81 -2.80 -0.72 -1.29
CA VAL A 81 -3.61 -1.50 -0.38
C VAL A 81 -4.83 -0.68 0.09
N PRO A 82 -6.07 -1.14 -0.17
CA PRO A 82 -7.26 -0.47 0.32
C PRO A 82 -7.48 -0.80 1.80
N GLY A 83 -7.49 0.22 2.66
CA GLY A 83 -8.21 0.15 3.93
C GLY A 83 -7.47 -0.36 5.16
N LEU A 84 -6.15 -0.13 5.32
CA LEU A 84 -5.57 -0.26 6.67
C LEU A 84 -6.13 0.84 7.61
N SER A 85 -6.71 1.92 7.07
CA SER A 85 -7.40 2.98 7.83
C SER A 85 -8.94 2.92 7.87
N ASP A 86 -9.61 2.01 7.17
CA ASP A 86 -11.07 2.10 6.91
C ASP A 86 -11.98 1.79 8.12
N LYS A 87 -11.43 1.35 9.26
CA LYS A 87 -12.24 1.11 10.46
C LYS A 87 -12.78 2.39 11.11
N ALA A 88 -12.27 3.57 10.77
CA ALA A 88 -12.75 4.84 11.36
C ALA A 88 -13.95 5.46 10.62
N ASP A 89 -14.11 5.22 9.32
CA ASP A 89 -14.99 6.06 8.48
C ASP A 89 -16.44 5.54 8.37
N ASN A 90 -16.68 4.26 8.67
CA ASN A 90 -18.02 3.67 8.57
C ASN A 90 -18.96 4.05 9.73
N LYS A 91 -18.44 4.67 10.81
CA LYS A 91 -19.26 5.19 11.93
C LYS A 91 -19.92 6.54 11.61
N ALA A 92 -19.35 7.34 10.71
CA ALA A 92 -19.87 8.67 10.38
C ALA A 92 -21.06 8.65 9.41
N LYS A 93 -21.18 7.61 8.56
CA LYS A 93 -22.27 7.51 7.57
C LYS A 93 -23.59 7.01 8.15
N ASN A 94 -23.57 6.21 9.23
CA ASN A 94 -24.78 5.69 9.87
C ASN A 94 -25.41 6.62 10.92
N ALA A 95 -24.75 7.74 11.28
CA ALA A 95 -25.30 8.71 12.22
C ALA A 95 -26.18 9.80 11.55
N ALA A 96 -26.14 9.92 10.23
CA ALA A 96 -26.79 11.02 9.50
C ALA A 96 -28.19 10.70 8.94
N SER A 97 -28.71 9.46 9.09
CA SER A 97 -30.02 9.06 8.57
C SER A 97 -31.14 9.00 9.62
N GLY A 98 -30.88 9.34 10.88
CA GLY A 98 -31.90 9.40 11.94
C GLY A 98 -32.19 10.83 12.41
N LYS A 99 -32.93 11.63 11.63
CA LYS A 99 -33.46 12.92 12.09
C LYS A 99 -34.90 12.74 12.59
N PRO A 100 -35.18 12.80 13.91
CA PRO A 100 -36.54 12.98 14.42
C PRO A 100 -36.90 14.46 14.30
N SER A 101 -37.92 14.77 13.50
CA SER A 101 -38.54 16.10 13.49
C SER A 101 -39.68 16.10 14.51
N ALA A 102 -39.44 16.69 15.69
CA ALA A 102 -40.48 16.98 16.66
C ALA A 102 -40.22 18.33 17.34
N GLY A 103 -41.23 19.21 17.32
CA GLY A 103 -41.48 20.19 18.37
C GLY A 103 -41.02 21.63 18.12
N GLY A 104 -41.83 22.42 17.40
CA GLY A 104 -41.81 23.88 17.51
C GLY A 104 -42.77 24.35 18.61
N LYS A 105 -42.24 24.77 19.76
CA LYS A 105 -42.96 25.59 20.76
C LYS A 105 -42.45 27.02 20.63
N THR A 106 -43.35 28.01 20.64
CA THR A 106 -43.26 29.22 21.50
C THR A 106 -44.50 30.11 21.36
N LYS A 107 -45.22 30.30 22.48
CA LYS A 107 -46.07 31.45 22.85
C LYS A 107 -45.38 32.03 24.09
N PRO A 108 -45.13 33.35 24.23
CA PRO A 108 -46.06 34.34 24.82
C PRO A 108 -45.99 35.70 24.05
N ALA A 109 -46.84 36.72 24.23
CA ALA A 109 -47.69 37.16 25.32
C ALA A 109 -49.03 37.69 24.78
#